data_AF-A0A2G5ZGJ2-F1
#
_entry.id   AF-A0A2G5ZGJ2-F1
#
_cell.length_a   1.000
_cell.length_b   1.000
_cell.length_c   1.000
_cell.angle_alpha   90.00
_cell.angle_beta   90.00
_cell.angle_gamma   90.00
#
_symmetry.space_group_name_H-M   'P 1'
#
loop_
_entity.id
_entity.type
_entity.pdbx_description
1 polymer ?
#
loop_
_entity_poly.entity_id
_entity_poly.type
_entity_poly.pdbx_seq_one_letter_code
_entity_poly.pdbx_strand_id
1 'polypeptide(L)' 'MWIEVEKRLGLPFYFSDSGVPDQRGTNVNTNGRIRRTYPKGTDFSKLTQQEIIEFLLYFN' A
#
# COMPACT_ATOMS: atom_id res chain seq x y z
N MET A 1 -15.21 9.82 9.46
CA MET A 1 -14.18 9.15 10.32
C MET A 1 -14.20 7.65 10.02
N TRP A 2 -13.11 6.88 10.20
CA TRP A 2 -13.07 5.44 9.82
C TRP A 2 -14.25 4.62 10.40
N ILE A 3 -14.73 4.98 11.59
CA ILE A 3 -15.94 4.43 12.23
C ILE A 3 -17.20 4.50 11.33
N GLU A 4 -17.37 5.58 10.58
CA GLU A 4 -18.51 5.76 9.67
C GLU A 4 -18.41 4.83 8.45
N VAL A 5 -17.20 4.65 7.93
CA VAL A 5 -16.93 3.76 6.80
C VAL A 5 -17.14 2.30 7.22
N GLU A 6 -16.64 1.92 8.39
CA GLU A 6 -16.84 0.59 8.99
C GLU A 6 -18.33 0.27 9.17
N LYS A 7 -19.11 1.20 9.72
CA LYS A 7 -20.57 1.04 9.88
C LYS A 7 -21.30 0.92 8.54
N ARG A 8 -20.92 1.74 7.55
CA ARG A 8 -21.57 1.77 6.24
C ARG A 8 -21.31 0.50 5.42
N LEU A 9 -20.10 -0.05 5.51
CA LEU A 9 -19.67 -1.21 4.73
C LEU A 9 -19.77 -2.53 5.50
N GLY A 10 -19.94 -2.49 6.83
CA GLY A 10 -19.92 -3.68 7.68
C GLY A 10 -18.55 -4.35 7.72
N LEU A 11 -17.46 -3.60 7.51
CA LEU A 11 -16.10 -4.11 7.42
C LEU A 11 -15.25 -3.56 8.57
N PRO A 12 -14.68 -4.43 9.42
CA PRO A 12 -13.87 -3.99 10.56
C PRO A 12 -12.54 -3.36 10.10
N PHE A 13 -12.12 -2.31 10.79
CA PHE A 13 -10.80 -1.70 10.60
C PHE A 13 -9.83 -2.15 11.70
N TYR A 14 -8.59 -2.41 11.31
CA TYR A 14 -7.51 -2.78 12.23
C TYR A 14 -6.32 -1.85 12.04
N PHE A 15 -5.63 -1.52 13.13
CA PHE A 15 -4.45 -0.67 13.14
C PHE A 15 -3.32 -1.36 13.89
N SER A 16 -2.09 -1.13 13.45
CA SER A 16 -0.92 -1.57 14.20
C SER A 16 -0.67 -0.65 15.40
N ASP A 17 -0.23 -1.24 16.50
CA ASP A 17 0.26 -0.56 17.67
C ASP A 17 1.46 0.34 17.34
N SER A 18 1.51 1.48 18.02
CA SER A 18 2.61 2.43 17.84
C SER A 18 3.95 1.79 18.23
N GLY A 19 4.95 1.91 17.36
CA GLY A 19 6.28 1.35 17.60
C GLY A 19 6.40 -0.15 17.36
N VAL A 20 5.36 -0.83 16.86
CA VAL A 20 5.40 -2.28 16.58
C VAL A 20 5.43 -2.55 15.08
N PRO A 21 6.63 -2.55 14.45
CA PRO A 21 6.75 -2.71 12.99
C PRO A 21 6.32 -4.09 12.49
N ASP A 22 6.40 -5.14 13.31
CA ASP A 22 6.13 -6.51 12.89
C ASP A 22 4.64 -6.76 12.61
N GLN A 23 3.74 -6.01 13.26
CA GLN A 23 2.30 -6.02 12.96
C GLN A 23 1.95 -5.49 11.57
N ARG A 24 2.92 -4.94 10.84
CA ARG A 24 2.78 -4.47 9.46
C ARG A 24 3.86 -5.04 8.54
N GLY A 25 4.42 -6.21 8.87
CA GLY A 25 5.52 -6.84 8.12
C GLY A 25 5.27 -6.95 6.62
N THR A 26 4.08 -7.42 6.22
CA THR A 26 3.70 -7.51 4.79
C THR A 26 3.70 -6.15 4.10
N ASN A 27 3.18 -5.10 4.75
CA ASN A 27 3.16 -3.74 4.20
C ASN A 27 4.57 -3.17 4.07
N VAL A 28 5.43 -3.43 5.08
CA VAL A 28 6.84 -3.01 5.07
C VAL A 28 7.60 -3.68 3.93
N ASN A 29 7.44 -5.01 3.78
CA ASN A 29 8.07 -5.77 2.71
C ASN A 29 7.59 -5.30 1.33
N THR A 30 6.27 -5.17 1.14
CA THR A 30 5.65 -4.73 -0.12
C THR A 30 6.15 -3.35 -0.52
N ASN A 31 6.15 -2.39 0.41
CA ASN A 31 6.68 -1.05 0.16
C ASN A 31 8.19 -1.07 -0.17
N GLY A 32 8.95 -1.97 0.45
CA GLY A 32 10.36 -2.19 0.12
C GLY A 32 10.56 -2.71 -1.31
N ARG A 33 9.74 -3.66 -1.76
CA ARG A 33 9.75 -4.17 -3.14
C ARG A 33 9.46 -3.05 -4.14
N ILE A 34 8.38 -2.28 -3.92
CA ILE A 34 7.99 -1.17 -4.80
C ILE A 34 9.13 -0.17 -4.95
N ARG A 35 9.81 0.17 -3.85
CA ARG A 35 10.92 1.16 -3.85
C ARG A 35 12.18 0.71 -4.59
N ARG A 36 12.34 -0.58 -4.89
CA ARG A 36 13.43 -1.06 -5.76
C ARG A 36 13.20 -0.71 -7.23
N THR A 37 11.94 -0.60 -7.64
CA THR A 37 11.55 -0.21 -9.01
C THR A 37 11.28 1.29 -9.11
N TYR A 38 10.57 1.85 -8.13
CA TYR A 38 10.20 3.26 -8.05
C TYR A 38 10.77 3.87 -6.78
N PRO A 39 11.99 4.42 -6.83
CA PRO A 39 12.64 5.01 -5.68
C PRO A 39 11.79 6.07 -4.96
N LYS A 40 12.12 6.33 -3.70
CA LYS A 40 11.43 7.37 -2.93
C LYS A 40 11.51 8.71 -3.70
N GLY A 41 10.35 9.33 -3.93
CA GLY A 41 10.24 10.58 -4.69
C GLY A 41 9.84 10.39 -6.15
N THR A 42 9.62 9.15 -6.63
CA THR A 42 8.97 8.91 -7.92
C THR A 42 7.62 9.63 -7.97
N ASP A 43 7.44 10.46 -8.99
CA ASP A 43 6.18 11.10 -9.29
C ASP A 43 5.29 10.14 -10.10
N PHE A 44 4.42 9.42 -9.39
CA PHE A 44 3.51 8.45 -10.00
C PHE A 44 2.46 9.11 -10.92
N SER A 45 2.26 10.42 -10.85
CA SER A 45 1.33 11.11 -11.77
C SER A 45 1.82 11.12 -13.22
N LYS A 46 3.12 10.86 -13.43
CA LYS A 46 3.73 10.76 -14.76
C LYS A 46 3.62 9.36 -15.37
N LEU A 47 3.17 8.38 -14.60
CA LEU A 47 2.94 7.03 -15.11
C LEU A 47 1.55 6.93 -15.73
N THR A 48 1.47 6.28 -16.87
CA THR A 48 0.22 5.88 -17.48
C THR A 48 -0.41 4.72 -16.69
N GLN A 49 -1.72 4.57 -16.83
CA GLN A 49 -2.43 3.42 -16.27
C GLN A 49 -1.87 2.08 -16.75
N GLN A 50 -1.42 2.02 -18.01
CA GLN A 50 -0.83 0.82 -18.61
C GLN A 50 0.49 0.44 -17.93
N GLU A 51 1.40 1.40 -17.72
CA GLU A 51 2.66 1.17 -17.01
C GLU A 51 2.42 0.67 -15.57
N ILE A 52 1.41 1.21 -14.89
CA ILE A 52 1.03 0.74 -13.54
C ILE A 52 0.53 -0.70 -13.58
N ILE A 53 -0.32 -1.05 -14.54
CA ILE A 53 -0.86 -2.41 -14.68
C ILE A 53 0.27 -3.40 -14.99
N GLU A 54 1.15 -3.06 -15.94
CA GLU A 54 2.29 -3.89 -16.30
C GLU A 54 3.19 -4.13 -15.08
N PHE A 55 3.52 -3.07 -14.34
CA PHE A 55 4.26 -3.21 -13.09
C PHE A 55 3.59 -4.19 -12.12
N LEU A 56 2.28 -4.05 -11.89
CA LEU A 56 1.55 -4.92 -10.96
C LEU A 56 1.53 -6.39 -11.39
N LEU A 57 1.48 -6.67 -12.70
CA LEU A 57 1.54 -8.04 -13.22
C LEU A 57 2.89 -8.70 -12.93
N TYR A 58 3.99 -7.95 -13.05
CA TYR A 58 5.34 -8.43 -12.73
C TYR A 58 5.70 -8.34 -11.24
N PHE A 59 4.96 -7.54 -10.46
CA PHE A 59 5.22 -7.29 -9.04
C PHE A 59 4.79 -8.44 -8.12
N ASN A 60 3.99 -9.41 -8.60
CA ASN A 60 3.58 -10.59 -7.83
C ASN A 60 4.78 -11.31 -7.19
#